data_AF-A0A938FU28-F1
#
_entry.id   AF-A0A938FU28-F1
#
_cell.length_a   1.000
_cell.length_b   1.000
_cell.length_c   1.000
_cell.angle_alpha   90.00
_cell.angle_beta   90.00
_cell.angle_gamma   90.00
#
_symmetry.space_group_name_H-M   'P 1'
#
loop_
_entity.id
_entity.type
_entity.pdbx_description
1 polymer ?
#
loop_
_entity_poly.entity_id
_entity_poly.type
_entity_poly.pdbx_seq_one_letter_code
_entity_poly.pdbx_strand_id
1 'polypeptide(L)' 'AFGDSWEHSIVLEKRLPIDPSTTYPICTDGQLACPPEDCGGAPGFY' A
#
# COMPACT_ATOMS: atom_id res chain seq x y z
N ALA A 1 9.83 -18.37 -6.23
CA ALA A 1 8.39 -18.40 -5.92
C ALA A 1 8.02 -17.05 -5.32
N PHE A 2 6.79 -16.55 -5.51
CA PHE A 2 6.33 -15.26 -4.99
C PHE A 2 5.97 -15.32 -3.50
N GLY A 3 6.82 -15.89 -2.66
CA GLY A 3 6.67 -15.96 -1.19
C GLY A 3 5.22 -16.13 -0.72
N ASP A 4 4.79 -15.20 0.13
CA ASP A 4 3.44 -15.09 0.71
C ASP A 4 2.33 -14.70 -0.27
N SER A 5 2.67 -14.37 -1.51
CA SER A 5 1.71 -14.05 -2.58
C SER A 5 0.71 -12.93 -2.21
N TRP A 6 1.20 -11.89 -1.53
CA TRP A 6 0.41 -10.70 -1.23
C TRP A 6 -0.07 -9.99 -2.49
N GLU A 7 -1.34 -9.56 -2.49
CA GLU A 7 -1.96 -8.82 -3.58
C GLU A 7 -2.37 -7.41 -3.13
N HIS A 8 -2.10 -6.41 -3.95
CA HIS A 8 -2.47 -5.02 -3.68
C HIS A 8 -3.37 -4.50 -4.80
N SER A 9 -4.48 -3.85 -4.45
CA SER A 9 -5.31 -3.12 -5.40
C SER A 9 -4.85 -1.68 -5.51
N ILE A 10 -4.55 -1.21 -6.72
CA ILE A 10 -4.17 0.19 -6.97
C ILE A 10 -5.29 0.84 -7.79
N VAL A 11 -5.93 1.86 -7.22
CA VAL A 11 -7.03 2.59 -7.85
C VAL A 11 -6.67 4.07 -7.94
N LEU A 12 -6.77 4.63 -9.15
CA LEU A 12 -6.64 6.08 -9.34
C LEU A 12 -7.97 6.74 -8.99
N GLU A 13 -8.06 7.30 -7.79
CA GLU A 13 -9.29 7.96 -7.34
C GLU A 13 -9.49 9.33 -8.00
N LYS A 14 -8.42 10.15 -8.06
CA LYS A 14 -8.45 11.51 -8.59
C LYS A 14 -7.11 11.88 -9.23
N ARG A 15 -7.16 12.77 -10.24
CA ARG A 15 -5.99 13.49 -10.74
C ARG A 15 -6.12 14.94 -10.31
N LEU A 16 -5.14 15.43 -9.57
CA LEU A 16 -5.07 16.81 -9.11
C LEU A 16 -3.91 17.54 -9.80
N PRO A 17 -3.94 18.88 -9.90
CA PRO A 17 -2.78 19.65 -10.31
C PRO A 17 -1.57 19.38 -9.41
N ILE A 18 -0.37 19.47 -9.97
CA ILE A 18 0.87 19.35 -9.20
C ILE A 18 1.02 20.58 -8.31
N ASP A 19 1.27 20.37 -7.02
CA ASP A 19 1.69 21.42 -6.10
C ASP A 19 3.22 21.53 -6.10
N PRO A 20 3.82 22.62 -6.59
CA PRO A 20 5.26 22.78 -6.66
C PRO A 20 5.95 22.88 -5.29
N SER A 21 5.18 23.12 -4.21
CA SER A 21 5.72 23.19 -2.84
C SER A 21 5.78 21.83 -2.14
N THR A 22 5.15 20.80 -2.72
CA THR A 22 5.07 19.47 -2.13
C THR A 22 6.17 18.56 -2.69
N THR A 23 6.93 17.92 -1.80
CA THR A 23 7.85 16.83 -2.17
C THR A 23 7.10 15.51 -2.20
N TYR A 24 6.98 14.91 -3.38
CA TYR A 24 6.27 13.63 -3.59
C TYR A 24 7.25 12.42 -3.57
N PRO A 25 6.76 11.19 -3.29
CA PRO A 25 5.39 10.82 -2.90
C PRO A 25 5.09 11.17 -1.44
N ILE A 26 3.81 11.41 -1.15
CA ILE A 26 3.31 11.59 0.22
C ILE A 26 2.21 10.57 0.51
N CYS A 27 2.23 10.01 1.72
CA CYS A 27 1.13 9.21 2.23
C CYS A 27 0.20 10.15 3.00
N THR A 28 -0.98 10.43 2.46
CA THR A 28 -1.93 11.36 3.08
C THR A 28 -2.88 10.68 4.06
N ASP A 29 -3.03 9.35 3.97
CA ASP A 29 -3.94 8.58 4.80
C ASP A 29 -3.53 7.10 4.83
N GLY A 30 -4.01 6.37 5.85
CA GLY A 30 -3.78 4.94 6.02
C GLY A 30 -4.44 4.41 7.27
N GLN A 31 -4.76 3.11 7.28
CA GLN A 31 -5.38 2.45 8.42
C GLN A 31 -4.77 1.07 8.64
N LEU A 32 -4.73 0.66 9.91
CA LEU A 32 -4.20 -0.62 10.40
C LEU A 32 -2.68 -0.74 10.21
N ALA A 33 -2.10 -1.79 10.80
CA ALA A 33 -0.70 -2.13 10.62
C ALA A 33 -0.51 -2.99 9.37
N CYS A 34 0.63 -2.85 8.69
CA CYS A 34 1.03 -3.78 7.64
C CYS A 34 1.27 -5.19 8.22
N PRO A 35 0.90 -6.27 7.50
CA PRO A 35 1.25 -7.63 7.89
C PRO A 35 2.78 -7.78 8.06
N PRO A 36 3.25 -8.58 9.04
CA PRO A 36 4.66 -8.92 9.14
C PRO A 36 5.17 -9.61 7.87
N GLU A 37 6.44 -9.41 7.54
CA GLU A 37 7.11 -10.16 6.48
C GLU A 37 7.08 -11.67 6.76
N ASP A 38 6.95 -12.46 5.70
CA ASP A 38 6.96 -13.94 5.72
C ASP A 38 5.95 -14.59 6.70
N CYS A 39 4.80 -13.95 6.93
CA CYS A 39 3.76 -14.49 7.82
C CYS A 39 2.82 -15.51 7.15
N GLY A 40 3.03 -15.83 5.86
CA GLY A 40 2.25 -16.83 5.14
C GLY A 40 1.09 -16.27 4.32
N GLY A 41 1.15 -14.99 3.97
CA GLY A 41 0.12 -14.32 3.16
C GLY A 41 -1.18 -14.07 3.92
N ALA A 42 -2.25 -13.75 3.17
CA ALA A 42 -3.58 -13.55 3.76
C ALA A 42 -4.03 -14.70 4.69
N PRO A 43 -3.89 -16.00 4.35
CA PRO A 43 -4.31 -17.09 5.25
C PRO A 43 -3.39 -17.30 6.46
N GLY A 44 -2.16 -16.75 6.46
CA GLY A 44 -1.27 -16.81 7.62
C GLY A 44 -1.48 -15.66 8.60
N PHE A 45 -2.04 -14.54 8.12
CA PHE A 45 -2.29 -13.34 8.92
C PHE A 45 -3.68 -13.29 9.57
N TYR A 46 -4.71 -13.85 8.92
CA TYR A 46 -6.11 -13.88 9.39
C TYR A 46 -6.54 -15.26 9.87
#